data_AF-A0A1W9M3Y6-F1
#
_entry.id   AF-A0A1W9M3Y6-F1
#
_cell.length_a   1.000
_cell.length_b   1.000
_cell.length_c   1.000
_cell.angle_alpha   90.00
_cell.angle_beta   90.00
_cell.angle_gamma   90.00
#
_symmetry.space_group_name_H-M   'P 1'
#
loop_
_entity.id
_entity.type
_entity.pdbx_description
1 polymer ?
#
loop_
_entity_poly.entity_id
_entity_poly.type
_entity_poly.pdbx_seq_one_letter_code
_entity_poly.pdbx_strand_id
1 'polypeptide(L)'
;AAADIFALPSHYEGLSNAMLEAMASGLPVIATRVSAVDELIVETKAGVSVDVGNMEQFAAAMVRLSLDFSLRQAMGCAGRRVIEERYSIDEIARRHEQLYDQLLSA
;
A
#
# COMPACT_ATOMS: atom_id res chain seq x y z
N ALA A 1 12.35 5.92 -7.77
CA ALA A 1 12.16 4.47 -8.02
C ALA A 1 12.52 4.16 -9.47
N ALA A 2 12.97 2.94 -9.78
CA ALA A 2 13.28 2.50 -11.15
C ALA A 2 12.06 1.92 -11.91
N ALA A 3 10.93 1.73 -11.20
CA ALA A 3 9.65 1.27 -11.76
C ALA A 3 8.60 2.38 -11.70
N ASP A 4 7.51 2.23 -12.46
CA ASP A 4 6.36 3.14 -12.49
C ASP A 4 5.18 2.70 -11.61
N ILE A 5 5.01 1.39 -11.41
CA ILE A 5 3.86 0.76 -10.75
C ILE A 5 4.37 -0.47 -9.99
N PHE A 6 3.88 -0.70 -8.78
CA PHE A 6 4.06 -1.96 -8.06
C PHE A 6 2.82 -2.85 -8.19
N ALA A 7 3.02 -4.12 -8.51
CA ALA A 7 1.94 -5.08 -8.74
C ALA A 7 2.03 -6.24 -7.73
N LEU A 8 0.94 -6.47 -6.99
CA LEU A 8 0.83 -7.52 -5.97
C LEU A 8 -0.40 -8.41 -6.25
N PRO A 9 -0.30 -9.39 -7.17
CA PRO A 9 -1.41 -10.29 -7.51
C PRO A 9 -1.54 -11.48 -6.53
N SER A 10 -1.36 -11.25 -5.22
CA SER A 10 -1.38 -12.30 -4.20
C SER A 10 -2.77 -12.94 -4.06
N HIS A 11 -2.83 -14.23 -3.75
CA HIS A 11 -4.10 -14.88 -3.37
C HIS A 11 -4.39 -14.79 -1.87
N TYR A 12 -3.34 -14.61 -1.06
CA TYR A 12 -3.41 -14.48 0.39
C TYR A 12 -2.31 -13.54 0.84
N GLU A 13 -2.63 -12.66 1.78
CA GLU A 13 -1.68 -11.70 2.35
C GLU A 13 -2.18 -11.28 3.73
N GLY A 14 -1.27 -10.92 4.63
CA GLY A 14 -1.60 -10.18 5.84
C GLY A 14 -1.54 -8.68 5.53
N LEU A 15 -0.43 -8.05 5.91
CA LEU A 15 -0.03 -6.74 5.43
C LEU A 15 1.33 -6.89 4.73
N SER A 16 1.35 -6.73 3.41
CA SER A 16 2.57 -6.94 2.62
C SER A 16 3.62 -5.86 2.89
N ASN A 17 4.79 -6.26 3.41
CA ASN A 17 5.92 -5.34 3.56
C ASN A 17 6.39 -4.80 2.20
N ALA A 18 6.40 -5.62 1.15
CA ALA A 18 6.77 -5.18 -0.19
C ALA A 18 5.83 -4.09 -0.73
N MET A 19 4.53 -4.17 -0.40
CA MET A 19 3.59 -3.10 -0.70
C MET A 19 3.92 -1.82 0.08
N LEU A 20 4.20 -1.93 1.38
CA LEU A 20 4.57 -0.78 2.21
C LEU A 20 5.85 -0.11 1.70
N GLU A 21 6.86 -0.89 1.29
CA GLU A 21 8.10 -0.41 0.68
C GLU A 21 7.85 0.30 -0.67
N ALA A 22 6.94 -0.24 -1.49
CA ALA A 22 6.54 0.40 -2.75
C ALA A 22 5.84 1.74 -2.50
N MET A 23 4.91 1.79 -1.56
CA MET A 23 4.25 3.02 -1.13
C MET A 23 5.26 4.04 -0.59
N ALA A 24 6.20 3.60 0.25
CA ALA A 24 7.29 4.43 0.78
C ALA A 24 8.15 5.03 -0.34
N SER A 25 8.36 4.24 -1.39
CA SER A 25 9.09 4.64 -2.60
C SER A 25 8.30 5.57 -3.53
N GLY A 26 7.06 5.92 -3.17
CA GLY A 26 6.17 6.76 -3.96
C GLY A 26 5.60 6.07 -5.20
N LEU A 27 5.50 4.74 -5.19
CA LEU A 27 4.88 3.99 -6.29
C LEU A 27 3.39 3.78 -6.04
N PRO A 28 2.53 3.96 -7.07
CA PRO A 28 1.17 3.46 -7.00
C PRO A 28 1.16 1.93 -6.96
N VAL A 29 0.19 1.37 -6.24
CA VAL A 29 0.02 -0.07 -6.06
C VAL A 29 -1.16 -0.59 -6.87
N ILE A 30 -1.01 -1.72 -7.55
CA ILE A 30 -2.13 -2.56 -8.00
C ILE A 30 -2.07 -3.84 -7.17
N ALA A 31 -3.10 -4.12 -6.38
CA ALA A 31 -3.15 -5.35 -5.59
C ALA A 31 -4.51 -6.03 -5.69
N THR A 32 -4.52 -7.31 -5.37
CA THR A 32 -5.76 -8.07 -5.19
C THR A 32 -6.43 -7.73 -3.86
N ARG A 33 -7.76 -7.88 -3.81
CA ARG A 33 -8.60 -7.65 -2.63
C ARG A 33 -8.41 -8.75 -1.59
N VAL A 34 -7.36 -8.63 -0.78
CA VAL A 34 -7.03 -9.57 0.29
C VAL A 34 -6.73 -8.83 1.59
N SER A 35 -7.43 -9.18 2.67
CA SER A 35 -7.13 -8.72 4.03
C SER A 35 -6.89 -7.19 4.14
N ALA A 36 -5.90 -6.78 4.96
CA ALA A 36 -5.56 -5.39 5.22
C ALA A 36 -5.00 -4.64 4.00
N VAL A 37 -4.63 -5.35 2.92
CA VAL A 37 -4.14 -4.71 1.68
C VAL A 37 -5.25 -3.92 0.99
N ASP A 38 -6.46 -4.49 0.89
CA ASP A 38 -7.60 -3.81 0.26
C ASP A 38 -8.01 -2.56 1.04
N GLU A 39 -8.16 -2.70 2.36
CA GLU A 39 -8.53 -1.61 3.25
C GLU A 39 -7.54 -0.45 3.14
N LEU A 40 -6.23 -0.74 3.19
CA LEU A 40 -5.21 0.30 3.11
C LEU A 40 -5.23 0.99 1.74
N ILE A 41 -5.32 0.25 0.63
CA ILE A 41 -5.32 0.85 -0.72
C ILE A 41 -6.55 1.74 -0.93
N VAL A 42 -7.74 1.27 -0.53
CA VAL A 42 -9.01 2.00 -0.71
C VAL A 42 -9.07 3.24 0.18
N GLU A 43 -8.72 3.11 1.46
CA GLU A 43 -8.72 4.22 2.42
C GLU A 43 -7.78 5.35 1.96
N THR A 44 -6.60 4.98 1.50
CA THR A 44 -5.51 5.93 1.24
C THR A 44 -5.48 6.45 -0.19
N LYS A 45 -6.20 5.79 -1.11
CA LYS A 45 -6.15 6.05 -2.55
C LYS A 45 -4.72 5.92 -3.11
N ALA A 46 -3.91 5.05 -2.51
CA ALA A 46 -2.53 4.80 -2.94
C ALA A 46 -2.42 3.88 -4.17
N GLY A 47 -3.56 3.46 -4.74
CA GLY A 47 -3.54 2.45 -5.78
C GLY A 47 -4.93 2.00 -6.25
N VAL A 48 -4.94 0.82 -6.88
CA VAL A 48 -6.14 0.15 -7.39
C VAL A 48 -6.20 -1.25 -6.78
N SER A 49 -7.36 -1.58 -6.23
CA SER A 49 -7.65 -2.91 -5.70
C SER A 49 -8.56 -3.68 -6.66
N VAL A 50 -8.22 -4.94 -6.96
CA VAL A 50 -8.92 -5.80 -7.94
C VAL A 50 -9.31 -7.15 -7.34
N ASP A 51 -10.30 -7.84 -7.90
CA ASP A 51 -10.68 -9.16 -7.38
C ASP A 51 -9.57 -10.20 -7.56
N VAL A 52 -9.43 -11.11 -6.59
CA VAL A 52 -8.48 -12.24 -6.65
C VAL A 52 -8.80 -13.10 -7.88
N GLY A 53 -7.77 -13.37 -8.70
CA GLY A 53 -7.90 -14.15 -9.94
C GLY A 53 -8.55 -13.40 -11.11
N ASN A 54 -9.00 -12.15 -10.94
CA ASN A 54 -9.58 -11.36 -12.02
C ASN A 54 -8.49 -10.67 -12.85
N MET A 55 -7.95 -11.40 -13.81
CA MET A 55 -6.89 -10.92 -14.71
C MET A 55 -7.34 -9.75 -15.60
N GLU A 56 -8.62 -9.67 -15.95
CA GLU A 56 -9.16 -8.57 -16.76
C GLU A 56 -9.13 -7.25 -15.99
N GLN A 57 -9.57 -7.24 -14.73
CA GLN A 57 -9.46 -6.07 -13.86
C GLN A 57 -8.00 -5.67 -13.63
N PHE A 58 -7.12 -6.65 -13.40
CA PHE A 58 -5.70 -6.39 -13.19
C PHE A 58 -5.06 -5.75 -14.43
N ALA A 59 -5.32 -6.30 -15.62
CA ALA A 59 -4.83 -5.76 -16.88
C ALA A 59 -5.38 -4.35 -17.15
N ALA A 60 -6.67 -4.13 -16.91
CA ALA A 60 -7.29 -2.81 -17.06
C ALA A 60 -6.66 -1.77 -16.12
N ALA A 61 -6.36 -2.15 -14.87
CA ALA A 61 -5.66 -1.28 -13.91
C ALA A 61 -4.24 -0.93 -14.39
N MET A 62 -3.49 -1.92 -14.89
CA MET A 62 -2.14 -1.68 -15.45
C MET A 62 -2.17 -0.73 -16.64
N VAL A 63 -3.09 -0.94 -17.59
CA VAL A 63 -3.23 -0.07 -18.78
C VAL A 63 -3.64 1.35 -18.37
N ARG A 64 -4.59 1.48 -17.45
CA ARG A 64 -5.02 2.80 -16.96
C ARG A 64 -3.84 3.55 -16.33
N LEU A 65 -3.11 2.90 -15.43
CA LEU A 65 -1.98 3.54 -14.75
C LEU A 65 -0.81 3.79 -15.69
N SER A 66 -0.54 2.93 -16.69
CA SER A 66 0.56 3.16 -17.64
C SER A 66 0.32 4.40 -18.53
N LEU A 67 -0.94 4.71 -18.83
CA LEU A 67 -1.33 5.85 -19.67
C LEU A 67 -1.53 7.17 -18.92
N ASP A 68 -1.75 7.13 -17.60
CA ASP A 68 -2.06 8.33 -16.81
C ASP A 68 -0.96 8.64 -15.77
N PHE A 69 0.04 9.41 -16.21
CA PHE A 69 1.16 9.83 -15.35
C PHE A 69 0.72 10.63 -14.11
N SER A 70 -0.23 11.54 -14.29
CA SER A 70 -0.73 12.39 -13.20
C SER A 70 -1.41 11.55 -12.12
N LEU A 71 -2.19 10.55 -12.52
CA LEU A 71 -2.81 9.60 -11.60
C LEU A 71 -1.76 8.77 -10.86
N ARG A 72 -0.71 8.28 -11.54
CA ARG A 72 0.40 7.56 -10.90
C ARG A 72 1.06 8.42 -9.83
N GLN A 73 1.38 9.67 -10.16
CA GLN A 73 2.02 10.59 -9.23
C GLN A 73 1.12 10.87 -8.01
N ALA A 74 -0.16 11.14 -8.24
CA ALA A 74 -1.11 11.42 -7.17
C ALA A 74 -1.25 10.23 -6.20
N MET A 75 -1.41 9.02 -6.73
CA MET A 75 -1.50 7.78 -5.93
C MET A 75 -0.19 7.49 -5.19
N GLY A 76 0.96 7.62 -5.85
CA GLY A 76 2.27 7.43 -5.23
C GLY A 76 2.54 8.41 -4.09
N CYS A 77 2.20 9.69 -4.27
CA CYS A 77 2.29 10.69 -3.20
C CYS A 77 1.36 10.38 -2.03
N ALA A 78 0.14 9.92 -2.29
CA ALA A 78 -0.80 9.52 -1.25
C ALA A 78 -0.28 8.33 -0.45
N GLY A 79 0.23 7.29 -1.13
CA GLY A 79 0.84 6.13 -0.49
C GLY A 79 2.05 6.49 0.37
N ARG A 80 2.97 7.30 -0.16
CA ARG A 80 4.15 7.74 0.58
C ARG A 80 3.81 8.52 1.84
N ARG A 81 2.85 9.45 1.76
CA ARG A 81 2.38 10.22 2.91
C ARG A 81 1.88 9.32 4.03
N VAL A 82 1.10 8.30 3.69
CA VAL A 82 0.56 7.34 4.67
C VAL A 82 1.67 6.54 5.34
N ILE A 83 2.71 6.14 4.59
CA ILE A 83 3.85 5.47 5.19
C ILE A 83 4.55 6.40 6.19
N GLU A 84 4.88 7.62 5.77
CA GLU A 84 5.57 8.59 6.62
C GLU A 84 4.79 8.90 7.91
N GLU A 85 3.46 9.00 7.81
CA GLU A 85 2.58 9.37 8.94
C GLU A 85 2.18 8.21 9.86
N ARG A 86 2.04 6.99 9.33
CA ARG A 86 1.39 5.88 10.08
C ARG A 86 2.21 4.60 10.17
N TYR A 87 3.12 4.36 9.24
CA TYR A 87 3.81 3.07 9.08
C TYR A 87 5.33 3.20 8.99
N SER A 88 5.89 4.38 9.29
CA SER A 88 7.33 4.55 9.40
C SER A 88 7.85 3.69 10.55
N ILE A 89 9.08 3.20 10.43
CA ILE A 89 9.66 2.33 11.45
C ILE A 89 9.70 3.01 12.82
N ASP A 90 9.98 4.31 12.85
CA ASP A 90 10.00 5.12 14.07
C ASP A 90 8.60 5.21 14.70
N GLU A 91 7.56 5.45 13.89
CA GLU A 91 6.18 5.55 14.38
C GLU A 91 5.67 4.19 14.90
N ILE A 92 6.00 3.10 14.20
CA ILE A 92 5.65 1.75 14.65
C ILE A 92 6.38 1.41 15.95
N ALA A 93 7.67 1.68 16.06
CA ALA A 93 8.45 1.44 17.28
C ALA A 93 7.87 2.23 18.46
N ARG A 94 7.61 3.52 18.28
CA ARG A 94 7.01 4.41 19.29
C ARG A 94 5.67 3.88 19.81
N ARG A 95 4.81 3.36 18.93
CA ARG A 95 3.51 2.76 19.34
C ARG A 95 3.70 1.47 20.14
N HIS A 96 4.67 0.65 19.80
CA HIS A 96 4.98 -0.56 20.55
C HIS A 96 5.54 -0.25 21.94
N GLU A 97 6.47 0.71 22.03
CA GLU A 97 7.00 1.19 23.32
C GLU A 97 5.87 1.68 24.24
N GLN A 98 4.95 2.51 23.71
CA GLN A 98 3.80 3.00 24.46
C GLN A 98 2.90 1.87 24.97
N LEU A 99 2.70 0.82 24.17
CA LEU A 99 1.95 -0.36 24.59
C LEU A 99 2.68 -1.10 25.71
N TYR A 100 3.99 -1.29 25.59
CA TYR A 100 4.78 -1.94 26.63
C TYR A 100 4.77 -1.15 27.94
N ASP A 101 4.91 0.18 27.88
CA ASP A 101 4.83 1.06 29.06
C ASP A 101 3.47 0.95 29.75
N GLN A 102 2.38 0.91 28.99
CA GLN A 102 1.02 0.73 29.52
C GLN A 102 0.84 -0.61 30.23
N LEU A 103 1.36 -1.69 29.64
CA LEU A 103 1.23 -3.03 30.19
C LEU A 103 2.13 -3.26 31.42
N LEU A 104 3.28 -2.60 31.48
CA LEU A 104 4.20 -2.67 32.63
C LEU A 104 3.79 -1.74 33.78
N SER A 105 3.01 -0.70 33.49
CA SER A 105 2.48 0.24 34.50
C SER A 105 1.13 -0.20 35.09
N ALA A 106 0.55 -1.29 34.58
CA ALA A 106 -0.69 -1.91 35.06
C ALA A 106 -0.41 -2.99 36.10
#